data_AF-A0A0W1CP21-F1
#
_entry.id   AF-A0A0W1CP21-F1
#
_cell.length_a   1.000
_cell.length_b   1.000
_cell.length_c   1.000
_cell.angle_alpha   90.00
_cell.angle_beta   90.00
_cell.angle_gamma   90.00
#
_symmetry.space_group_name_H-M   'P 1'
#
loop_
_entity.id
_entity.type
_entity.pdbx_description
1 polymer ?
#
loop_
_entity_poly.entity_id
_entity_poly.type
_entity_poly.pdbx_seq_one_letter_code
_entity_poly.pdbx_strand_id
1 'polypeptide(L)'
;MMPTFKSILLAGTIAMLPLGAPAYAAPEEAPNAEVVQPRDDSVVEADSEETAAQAKAKFEREMAEAVAMIEKMFDTSSLPPVEPARLALAQKTMGALIPSGSLERMMDNLYGKMFKTLMGEFGGQSDMMLSIKTGVESDQIAKLDEATKAKVSDMFDPYRKEREEQITKVVKPLISEVLADMEPPMREGMSKAYARKFTEAQLTDLNSFLATPTGTLYANEWMALQADPEVMLSIIKAIPPLITKFVDRAPQIEKDMKELPKEKQLSDFSDKELAQLAKLMKVDVKVLQEQRDMWNSPVEDEAMTDVAEAADDYAVDAAADAASAAVDAAADPADPAYDRSNWSAADLKRVEDLELAYENASIAAYQAVEEAAENARKKLPD
;
A
#
# COMPACT_ATOMS: atom_id res chain seq x y z
N MET A 1 -2.24 -25.27 16.03
CA MET A 1 -1.55 -23.98 16.21
C MET A 1 -2.30 -22.92 15.40
N MET A 2 -2.48 -21.71 15.92
CA MET A 2 -3.14 -20.62 15.18
C MET A 2 -2.15 -20.03 14.16
N PRO A 3 -2.57 -19.66 12.94
CA PRO A 3 -1.81 -18.67 12.18
C PRO A 3 -1.91 -17.33 12.94
N THR A 4 -0.77 -16.77 13.31
CA THR A 4 -0.72 -15.49 14.02
C THR A 4 -1.20 -14.38 13.08
N PHE A 5 -1.65 -13.25 13.66
CA PHE A 5 -2.04 -12.03 12.93
C PHE A 5 -0.97 -11.57 11.90
N LYS A 6 0.28 -12.02 12.09
CA LYS A 6 1.43 -11.85 11.18
C LYS A 6 1.24 -12.54 9.81
N SER A 7 0.60 -13.71 9.75
CA SER A 7 0.35 -14.46 8.48
C SER A 7 -0.71 -13.79 7.59
N ILE A 8 -1.67 -13.07 8.18
CA ILE A 8 -2.70 -12.32 7.46
C ILE A 8 -2.12 -11.03 6.85
N LEU A 9 -1.16 -10.39 7.53
CA LEU A 9 -0.41 -9.26 6.99
C LEU A 9 0.52 -9.67 5.84
N LEU A 10 1.15 -10.84 5.91
CA LEU A 10 2.01 -11.37 4.84
C LEU A 10 1.21 -11.77 3.59
N ALA A 11 -0.02 -12.28 3.75
CA ALA A 11 -0.94 -12.51 2.64
C ALA A 11 -1.48 -11.18 2.05
N GLY A 12 -1.66 -10.16 2.90
CA GLY A 12 -2.08 -8.82 2.48
C GLY A 12 -1.02 -8.05 1.69
N THR A 13 0.28 -8.27 1.94
CA THR A 13 1.38 -7.65 1.19
C THR A 13 1.61 -8.31 -0.17
N ILE A 14 1.38 -9.62 -0.30
CA ILE A 14 1.47 -10.32 -1.60
C ILE A 14 0.37 -9.84 -2.58
N ALA A 15 -0.80 -9.44 -2.07
CA ALA A 15 -1.90 -8.91 -2.87
C ALA A 15 -1.70 -7.46 -3.36
N MET A 16 -0.67 -6.75 -2.86
CA MET A 16 -0.39 -5.34 -3.19
C MET A 16 0.86 -5.15 -4.08
N LEU A 17 1.45 -6.23 -4.60
CA LEU A 17 2.47 -6.10 -5.64
C LEU A 17 1.80 -5.77 -6.98
N PRO A 18 2.29 -4.78 -7.75
CA PRO A 18 1.83 -4.57 -9.10
C PRO A 18 2.10 -5.83 -9.92
N LEU A 19 1.11 -6.26 -10.70
CA LEU A 19 1.07 -7.46 -11.55
C LEU A 19 2.11 -7.46 -12.71
N GLY A 20 3.37 -7.11 -12.45
CA GLY A 20 4.39 -6.92 -13.47
C GLY A 20 5.84 -7.31 -13.10
N ALA A 21 6.10 -7.90 -11.92
CA ALA A 21 7.43 -8.39 -11.59
C ALA A 21 7.58 -9.89 -11.87
N PRO A 22 8.60 -10.36 -12.62
CA PRO A 22 8.89 -11.78 -12.73
C PRO A 22 9.35 -12.29 -11.36
N ALA A 23 8.62 -13.27 -10.81
CA ALA A 23 9.00 -13.95 -9.59
C ALA A 23 10.36 -14.63 -9.79
N TYR A 24 11.38 -14.14 -9.09
CA TYR A 24 12.64 -14.88 -8.92
C TYR A 24 12.33 -16.12 -8.09
N ALA A 25 12.33 -17.28 -8.74
CA ALA A 25 12.33 -18.57 -8.06
C ALA A 25 13.66 -18.77 -7.33
N ALA A 26 13.61 -18.94 -6.00
CA ALA A 26 14.71 -19.54 -5.25
C ALA A 26 14.69 -21.07 -5.46
N PRO A 27 15.85 -21.75 -5.44
CA PRO A 27 15.99 -23.11 -5.97
C PRO A 27 15.55 -24.15 -4.94
N GLU A 28 14.54 -24.96 -5.26
CA GLU A 28 14.33 -26.24 -4.59
C GLU A 28 15.12 -27.33 -5.33
N GLU A 29 16.18 -27.82 -4.67
CA GLU A 29 16.74 -29.13 -4.99
C GLU A 29 15.68 -30.20 -4.72
N ALA A 30 15.36 -30.97 -5.76
CA ALA A 30 14.41 -32.07 -5.73
C ALA A 30 14.93 -33.30 -4.97
N PRO A 31 14.04 -34.27 -4.69
CA PRO A 31 14.34 -35.63 -5.09
C PRO A 31 13.26 -36.20 -6.04
N ASN A 32 13.68 -36.36 -7.29
CA ASN A 32 13.30 -37.35 -8.31
C ASN A 32 11.97 -38.11 -8.17
N ALA A 33 11.08 -37.97 -9.16
CA ALA A 33 11.07 -38.91 -10.31
C ALA A 33 9.91 -38.62 -11.28
N GLU A 34 10.15 -37.87 -12.35
CA GLU A 34 9.49 -38.12 -13.63
C GLU A 34 10.48 -37.81 -14.76
N VAL A 35 10.65 -38.78 -15.65
CA VAL A 35 11.69 -38.80 -16.68
C VAL A 35 11.43 -37.71 -17.71
N VAL A 36 12.17 -36.60 -17.63
CA VAL A 36 12.27 -35.62 -18.71
C VAL A 36 13.28 -36.14 -19.74
N GLN A 37 12.78 -36.52 -20.91
CA GLN A 37 13.62 -36.66 -22.10
C GLN A 37 14.16 -35.28 -22.51
N PRO A 38 15.40 -35.19 -23.03
CA PRO A 38 16.01 -33.91 -23.37
C PRO A 38 15.19 -33.21 -24.45
N ARG A 39 14.62 -32.05 -24.12
CA ARG A 39 13.94 -31.19 -25.08
C ARG A 39 15.00 -30.52 -25.93
N ASP A 40 14.94 -30.85 -27.21
CA ASP A 40 15.69 -30.27 -28.32
C ASP A 40 15.50 -28.74 -28.37
N ASP A 41 16.60 -27.98 -28.45
CA ASP A 41 16.69 -26.51 -28.41
C ASP A 41 16.16 -25.84 -29.70
N SER A 42 15.04 -26.31 -30.27
CA SER A 42 14.54 -25.82 -31.56
C SER A 42 13.09 -25.34 -31.60
N VAL A 43 12.45 -25.07 -30.44
CA VAL A 43 11.09 -24.50 -30.43
C VAL A 43 10.91 -23.46 -29.32
N VAL A 44 11.35 -22.21 -29.55
CA VAL A 44 11.05 -21.07 -28.62
C VAL A 44 10.55 -19.82 -29.35
N GLU A 45 10.14 -19.88 -30.62
CA GLU A 45 9.67 -18.67 -31.32
C GLU A 45 8.18 -18.67 -31.72
N ALA A 46 7.40 -19.70 -31.40
CA ALA A 46 5.99 -19.79 -31.84
C ALA A 46 4.93 -19.57 -30.74
N ASP A 47 5.31 -19.43 -29.46
CA ASP A 47 4.36 -19.55 -28.32
C ASP A 47 4.03 -18.21 -27.61
N SER A 48 4.67 -17.09 -27.96
CA SER A 48 4.54 -15.83 -27.20
C SER A 48 3.30 -14.99 -27.56
N GLU A 49 2.85 -15.01 -28.82
CA GLU A 49 1.69 -14.21 -29.25
C GLU A 49 0.36 -14.88 -28.87
N GLU A 50 0.28 -16.21 -28.98
CA GLU A 50 -0.93 -16.95 -28.64
C GLU A 50 -1.15 -16.97 -27.12
N THR A 51 -0.09 -17.13 -26.32
CA THR A 51 -0.16 -17.01 -24.86
C THR A 51 -0.50 -15.59 -24.39
N ALA A 52 0.04 -14.55 -25.03
CA ALA A 52 -0.33 -13.17 -24.74
C ALA A 52 -1.80 -12.86 -25.10
N ALA A 53 -2.29 -13.38 -26.23
CA ALA A 53 -3.70 -13.25 -26.62
C ALA A 53 -4.65 -13.95 -25.64
N GLN A 54 -4.29 -15.14 -25.17
CA GLN A 54 -5.05 -15.86 -24.16
C GLN A 54 -5.04 -15.14 -22.80
N ALA A 55 -3.90 -14.60 -22.38
CA ALA A 55 -3.79 -13.81 -21.15
C ALA A 55 -4.64 -12.54 -21.22
N LYS A 56 -4.61 -11.83 -22.35
CA LYS A 56 -5.46 -10.65 -22.59
C LYS A 56 -6.94 -11.02 -22.56
N ALA A 57 -7.35 -12.09 -23.23
CA ALA A 57 -8.74 -12.53 -23.25
C ALA A 57 -9.24 -12.97 -21.86
N LYS A 58 -8.37 -13.57 -21.04
CA LYS A 58 -8.68 -13.89 -19.64
C LYS A 58 -8.86 -12.60 -18.83
N PHE A 59 -7.93 -11.66 -18.94
CA PHE A 59 -8.00 -10.38 -18.25
C PHE A 59 -9.25 -9.58 -18.63
N GLU A 60 -9.61 -9.52 -19.91
CA GLU A 60 -10.84 -8.85 -20.38
C GLU A 60 -12.10 -9.46 -19.77
N ARG A 61 -12.14 -10.79 -19.60
CA ARG A 61 -13.25 -11.49 -18.96
C ARG A 61 -13.35 -11.16 -17.47
N GLU A 62 -12.23 -11.23 -16.75
CA GLU A 62 -12.18 -10.88 -15.32
C GLU A 62 -12.56 -9.42 -15.09
N MET A 63 -12.09 -8.51 -15.96
CA MET A 63 -12.49 -7.10 -15.94
C MET A 63 -13.98 -6.91 -16.22
N ALA A 64 -14.56 -7.64 -17.18
CA ALA A 64 -16.00 -7.58 -17.45
C ALA A 64 -16.83 -8.06 -16.25
N GLU A 65 -16.39 -9.12 -15.57
CA GLU A 65 -17.03 -9.61 -14.34
C GLU A 65 -16.91 -8.60 -13.20
N ALA A 66 -15.75 -7.96 -13.04
CA ALA A 66 -15.54 -6.90 -12.05
C ALA A 66 -16.42 -5.67 -12.35
N VAL A 67 -16.52 -5.24 -13.62
CA VAL A 67 -17.43 -4.16 -14.03
C VAL A 67 -18.88 -4.53 -13.71
N ALA A 68 -19.33 -5.74 -14.02
CA ALA A 68 -20.69 -6.19 -13.70
C ALA A 68 -20.97 -6.19 -12.19
N MET A 69 -19.97 -6.54 -11.37
CA MET A 69 -20.07 -6.45 -9.92
C MET A 69 -20.19 -4.99 -9.45
N ILE A 70 -19.38 -4.08 -9.98
CA ILE A 70 -19.42 -2.65 -9.66
C ILE A 70 -20.75 -2.04 -10.10
N GLU A 71 -21.24 -2.34 -11.31
CA GLU A 71 -22.54 -1.88 -11.80
C GLU A 71 -23.68 -2.31 -10.89
N LYS A 72 -23.61 -3.54 -10.35
CA LYS A 72 -24.59 -4.04 -9.37
C LYS A 72 -24.48 -3.31 -8.03
N MET A 73 -23.26 -3.01 -7.56
CA MET A 73 -23.05 -2.27 -6.30
C MET A 73 -23.50 -0.82 -6.42
N PHE A 74 -23.30 -0.19 -7.59
CA PHE A 74 -23.62 1.20 -7.88
C PHE A 74 -24.83 1.33 -8.80
N ASP A 75 -25.83 0.47 -8.65
CA ASP A 75 -27.02 0.48 -9.50
C ASP A 75 -27.73 1.84 -9.45
N THR A 76 -27.72 2.54 -10.59
CA THR A 76 -28.31 3.87 -10.74
C THR A 76 -29.73 3.85 -11.27
N SER A 77 -30.31 2.66 -11.55
CA SER A 77 -31.65 2.50 -12.12
C SER A 77 -32.75 3.06 -11.21
N SER A 78 -32.51 3.08 -9.90
CA SER A 78 -33.42 3.64 -8.89
C SER A 78 -33.33 5.16 -8.75
N LEU A 79 -32.37 5.81 -9.39
CA LEU A 79 -32.20 7.26 -9.28
C LEU A 79 -33.33 8.00 -10.00
N PRO A 80 -33.77 9.16 -9.47
CA PRO A 80 -34.77 9.98 -10.14
C PRO A 80 -34.36 10.33 -11.58
N PRO A 81 -35.32 10.41 -12.52
CA PRO A 81 -35.04 10.84 -13.89
C PRO A 81 -34.46 12.25 -13.88
N VAL A 82 -33.52 12.49 -14.81
CA VAL A 82 -32.90 13.81 -14.97
C VAL A 82 -33.66 14.59 -16.02
N GLU A 83 -34.09 15.79 -15.66
CA GLU A 83 -34.78 16.69 -16.57
C GLU A 83 -33.79 17.22 -17.64
N PRO A 84 -34.10 17.14 -18.95
CA PRO A 84 -33.13 17.44 -20.01
C PRO A 84 -32.57 18.87 -20.00
N ALA A 85 -33.38 19.89 -19.71
CA ALA A 85 -32.89 21.26 -19.67
C ALA A 85 -31.89 21.45 -18.51
N ARG A 86 -32.17 20.84 -17.36
CA ARG A 86 -31.26 20.83 -16.22
C ARG A 86 -29.98 20.06 -16.49
N LEU A 87 -30.06 18.94 -17.22
CA LEU A 87 -28.88 18.20 -17.65
C LEU A 87 -27.96 19.06 -18.53
N ALA A 88 -28.53 19.80 -19.49
CA ALA A 88 -27.74 20.67 -20.36
C ALA A 88 -26.99 21.77 -19.57
N LEU A 89 -27.64 22.38 -18.57
CA LEU A 89 -26.98 23.36 -17.70
C LEU A 89 -25.89 22.73 -16.83
N ALA A 90 -26.12 21.53 -16.29
CA ALA A 90 -25.13 20.81 -15.50
C ALA A 90 -23.92 20.36 -16.34
N GLN A 91 -24.15 19.95 -17.59
CA GLN A 91 -23.07 19.65 -18.54
C GLN A 91 -22.20 20.88 -18.81
N LYS A 92 -22.82 22.07 -18.95
CA LYS A 92 -22.07 23.32 -19.05
C LYS A 92 -21.24 23.59 -17.79
N THR A 93 -21.82 23.39 -16.61
CA THR A 93 -21.12 23.57 -15.33
C THR A 93 -19.93 22.63 -15.21
N MET A 94 -20.12 21.34 -15.52
CA MET A 94 -19.05 20.34 -15.43
C MET A 94 -18.00 20.49 -16.52
N GLY A 95 -18.37 20.97 -17.71
CA GLY A 95 -17.40 21.33 -18.75
C GLY A 95 -16.48 22.47 -18.33
N ALA A 96 -16.97 23.39 -17.50
CA ALA A 96 -16.16 24.47 -16.93
C ALA A 96 -15.30 24.02 -15.74
N LEU A 97 -15.82 23.14 -14.86
CA LEU A 97 -15.09 22.64 -13.68
C LEU A 97 -14.05 21.55 -14.02
N ILE A 98 -14.30 20.79 -15.08
CA ILE A 98 -13.42 19.71 -15.56
C ILE A 98 -13.14 19.96 -17.04
N PRO A 99 -12.41 21.02 -17.40
CA PRO A 99 -11.92 21.18 -18.77
C PRO A 99 -11.01 20.01 -19.14
N SER A 100 -10.75 19.86 -20.44
CA SER A 100 -9.83 18.83 -20.91
C SER A 100 -8.42 19.02 -20.32
N GLY A 101 -7.81 17.93 -19.89
CA GLY A 101 -6.50 17.92 -19.21
C GLY A 101 -6.54 18.39 -17.75
N SER A 102 -7.73 18.48 -17.13
CA SER A 102 -7.86 18.77 -15.70
C SER A 102 -7.27 17.67 -14.83
N LEU A 103 -7.45 16.40 -15.19
CA LEU A 103 -6.87 15.28 -14.44
C LEU A 103 -5.36 15.24 -14.61
N GLU A 104 -4.84 15.49 -15.81
CA GLU A 104 -3.40 15.60 -16.06
C GLU A 104 -2.78 16.75 -15.27
N ARG A 105 -3.42 17.94 -15.25
CA ARG A 105 -2.94 19.07 -14.45
C ARG A 105 -2.97 18.81 -12.96
N MET A 106 -4.04 18.19 -12.46
CA MET A 106 -4.12 17.73 -11.07
C MET A 106 -2.97 16.78 -10.76
N MET A 107 -2.68 15.85 -11.68
CA MET A 107 -1.56 14.93 -11.53
C MET A 107 -0.22 15.68 -11.56
N ASP A 108 0.03 16.56 -12.51
CA ASP A 108 1.28 17.33 -12.58
C ASP A 108 1.51 18.18 -11.32
N ASN A 109 0.46 18.76 -10.74
CA ASN A 109 0.53 19.54 -9.51
C ASN A 109 0.75 18.68 -8.25
N LEU A 110 0.08 17.52 -8.15
CA LEU A 110 0.26 16.54 -7.07
C LEU A 110 1.64 15.88 -7.11
N TYR A 111 2.04 15.46 -8.30
CA TYR A 111 3.06 14.44 -8.51
C TYR A 111 4.33 15.02 -9.12
N GLY A 112 4.36 16.18 -9.76
CA GLY A 112 5.58 16.68 -10.41
C GLY A 112 6.83 16.66 -9.52
N LYS A 113 6.68 17.05 -8.25
CA LYS A 113 7.75 16.96 -7.24
C LYS A 113 7.68 15.66 -6.43
N MET A 114 6.50 15.27 -5.93
CA MET A 114 6.30 14.07 -5.12
C MET A 114 6.58 12.77 -5.87
N PHE A 115 6.06 12.58 -7.09
CA PHE A 115 6.34 11.42 -7.94
C PHE A 115 7.79 11.37 -8.38
N LYS A 116 8.47 12.50 -8.57
CA LYS A 116 9.92 12.48 -8.80
C LYS A 116 10.67 11.98 -7.56
N THR A 117 10.29 12.43 -6.37
CA THR A 117 10.84 11.94 -5.10
C THR A 117 10.53 10.45 -4.90
N LEU A 118 9.27 10.05 -5.08
CA LEU A 118 8.79 8.68 -4.93
C LEU A 118 9.45 7.75 -5.97
N MET A 119 9.53 8.14 -7.25
CA MET A 119 10.25 7.37 -8.27
C MET A 119 11.75 7.29 -7.99
N GLY A 120 12.34 8.30 -7.34
CA GLY A 120 13.71 8.22 -6.82
C GLY A 120 13.85 7.18 -5.70
N GLU A 121 12.90 7.15 -4.76
CA GLU A 121 12.87 6.17 -3.67
C GLU A 121 12.59 4.74 -4.18
N PHE A 122 11.62 4.54 -5.07
CA PHE A 122 11.26 3.24 -5.63
C PHE A 122 12.16 2.82 -6.81
N GLY A 123 12.95 3.73 -7.38
CA GLY A 123 13.93 3.49 -8.46
C GLY A 123 15.14 2.66 -8.05
N GLY A 124 15.12 2.10 -6.83
CA GLY A 124 16.15 1.22 -6.30
C GLY A 124 17.23 1.94 -5.48
N GLN A 125 17.06 3.23 -5.17
CA GLN A 125 17.97 3.99 -4.31
C GLN A 125 17.47 4.16 -2.88
N SER A 126 16.20 3.84 -2.57
CA SER A 126 15.76 3.90 -1.17
C SER A 126 16.50 2.87 -0.32
N ASP A 127 16.75 3.27 0.92
CA ASP A 127 17.38 2.42 1.93
C ASP A 127 16.56 1.13 2.12
N MET A 128 15.23 1.22 2.06
CA MET A 128 14.33 0.08 2.09
C MET A 128 14.52 -0.89 0.91
N MET A 129 14.60 -0.39 -0.33
CA MET A 129 14.76 -1.28 -1.49
C MET A 129 16.15 -1.91 -1.53
N LEU A 130 17.18 -1.17 -1.12
CA LEU A 130 18.52 -1.73 -0.95
C LEU A 130 18.53 -2.76 0.18
N SER A 131 17.81 -2.52 1.27
CA SER A 131 17.66 -3.47 2.38
C SER A 131 17.02 -4.78 1.91
N ILE A 132 15.89 -4.70 1.21
CA ILE A 132 15.20 -5.87 0.64
C ILE A 132 16.13 -6.65 -0.32
N LYS A 133 16.92 -5.96 -1.14
CA LYS A 133 17.82 -6.60 -2.13
C LYS A 133 19.09 -7.18 -1.53
N THR A 134 19.60 -6.59 -0.46
CA THR A 134 20.92 -6.92 0.10
C THR A 134 20.83 -7.69 1.41
N GLY A 135 19.67 -7.67 2.08
CA GLY A 135 19.47 -8.18 3.44
C GLY A 135 20.16 -7.33 4.52
N VAL A 136 20.67 -6.15 4.18
CA VAL A 136 21.28 -5.22 5.14
C VAL A 136 20.21 -4.32 5.72
N GLU A 137 20.24 -4.08 7.03
CA GLU A 137 19.26 -3.20 7.67
C GLU A 137 19.27 -1.78 7.14
N SER A 138 18.08 -1.19 7.02
CA SER A 138 17.87 0.12 6.41
C SER A 138 18.70 1.21 7.12
N ASP A 139 18.88 1.12 8.43
CA ASP A 139 19.65 2.11 9.22
C ASP A 139 21.15 2.04 8.97
N GLN A 140 21.67 0.87 8.56
CA GLN A 140 23.06 0.73 8.16
C GLN A 140 23.28 1.29 6.76
N ILE A 141 22.30 1.11 5.87
CA ILE A 141 22.32 1.69 4.52
C ILE A 141 22.18 3.21 4.61
N ALA A 142 21.33 3.72 5.49
CA ALA A 142 21.11 5.15 5.71
C ALA A 142 22.40 5.91 6.07
N LYS A 143 23.35 5.24 6.74
CA LYS A 143 24.67 5.79 7.10
C LYS A 143 25.64 5.92 5.92
N LEU A 144 25.36 5.27 4.79
CA LEU A 144 26.17 5.39 3.58
C LEU A 144 25.93 6.75 2.92
N ASP A 145 26.97 7.31 2.31
CA ASP A 145 26.80 8.52 1.51
C ASP A 145 26.08 8.21 0.18
N GLU A 146 25.42 9.23 -0.38
CA GLU A 146 24.66 9.14 -1.64
C GLU A 146 25.48 8.60 -2.81
N ALA A 147 26.79 8.90 -2.89
CA ALA A 147 27.62 8.40 -4.00
C ALA A 147 27.90 6.90 -3.84
N THR A 148 28.02 6.41 -2.61
CA THR A 148 28.13 4.97 -2.32
C THR A 148 26.82 4.24 -2.61
N LYS A 149 25.67 4.77 -2.16
CA LYS A 149 24.34 4.21 -2.47
C LYS A 149 24.09 4.15 -3.98
N ALA A 150 24.47 5.19 -4.72
CA ALA A 150 24.37 5.22 -6.17
C ALA A 150 25.22 4.13 -6.84
N LYS A 151 26.47 3.93 -6.38
CA LYS A 151 27.33 2.85 -6.90
C LYS A 151 26.78 1.46 -6.60
N VAL A 152 26.26 1.21 -5.40
CA VAL A 152 25.60 -0.05 -5.05
C VAL A 152 24.39 -0.28 -5.96
N SER A 153 23.61 0.76 -6.19
CA SER A 153 22.49 0.72 -7.13
C SER A 153 22.94 0.45 -8.56
N ASP A 154 24.10 1.00 -9.01
CA ASP A 154 24.68 0.77 -10.34
C ASP A 154 25.15 -0.68 -10.51
N MET A 155 25.57 -1.33 -9.44
CA MET A 155 25.92 -2.76 -9.47
C MET A 155 24.71 -3.66 -9.72
N PHE A 156 23.55 -3.33 -9.13
CA PHE A 156 22.29 -4.04 -9.41
C PHE A 156 21.65 -3.65 -10.75
N ASP A 157 22.08 -2.50 -11.29
CA ASP A 157 21.37 -1.53 -12.11
C ASP A 157 22.28 -0.79 -13.13
N PRO A 158 23.10 -1.42 -13.99
CA PRO A 158 24.07 -0.66 -14.81
C PRO A 158 23.43 0.27 -15.86
N TYR A 159 22.18 -0.01 -16.26
CA TYR A 159 21.41 0.76 -17.26
C TYR A 159 20.20 1.47 -16.64
N ARG A 160 20.29 1.78 -15.34
CA ARG A 160 19.14 2.29 -14.59
C ARG A 160 18.64 3.61 -15.16
N LYS A 161 19.56 4.52 -15.48
CA LYS A 161 19.23 5.82 -16.04
C LYS A 161 18.52 5.67 -17.38
N GLU A 162 19.03 4.79 -18.24
CA GLU A 162 18.38 4.48 -19.51
C GLU A 162 17.00 3.86 -19.30
N ARG A 163 16.81 2.99 -18.30
CA ARG A 163 15.49 2.45 -17.96
C ARG A 163 14.55 3.50 -17.40
N GLU A 164 15.00 4.35 -16.49
CA GLU A 164 14.21 5.47 -15.95
C GLU A 164 13.75 6.41 -17.07
N GLU A 165 14.64 6.72 -18.02
CA GLU A 165 14.32 7.51 -19.20
C GLU A 165 13.30 6.80 -20.10
N GLN A 166 13.46 5.50 -20.36
CA GLN A 166 12.51 4.73 -21.17
C GLN A 166 11.15 4.59 -20.48
N ILE A 167 11.12 4.32 -19.17
CA ILE A 167 9.90 4.29 -18.37
C ILE A 167 9.20 5.65 -18.47
N THR A 168 9.92 6.75 -18.28
CA THR A 168 9.34 8.10 -18.41
C THR A 168 8.79 8.33 -19.81
N LYS A 169 9.51 7.90 -20.85
CA LYS A 169 9.12 8.08 -22.25
C LYS A 169 7.89 7.25 -22.65
N VAL A 170 7.70 6.08 -22.08
CA VAL A 170 6.61 5.15 -22.43
C VAL A 170 5.41 5.32 -21.49
N VAL A 171 5.65 5.34 -20.19
CA VAL A 171 4.59 5.34 -19.17
C VAL A 171 3.92 6.70 -19.05
N LYS A 172 4.65 7.82 -19.14
CA LYS A 172 4.05 9.14 -18.98
C LYS A 172 2.98 9.43 -20.05
N PRO A 173 3.22 9.22 -21.36
CA PRO A 173 2.17 9.42 -22.37
C PRO A 173 0.96 8.51 -22.17
N LEU A 174 1.19 7.25 -21.78
CA LEU A 174 0.09 6.31 -21.49
C LEU A 174 -0.77 6.77 -20.32
N ILE A 175 -0.15 7.28 -19.25
CA ILE A 175 -0.90 7.86 -18.12
C ILE A 175 -1.70 9.08 -18.59
N SER A 176 -1.10 9.99 -19.36
CA SER A 176 -1.82 11.16 -19.90
C SER A 176 -3.00 10.75 -20.77
N GLU A 177 -2.86 9.72 -21.61
CA GLU A 177 -3.92 9.15 -22.44
C GLU A 177 -5.07 8.59 -21.59
N VAL A 178 -4.75 7.75 -20.60
CA VAL A 178 -5.74 7.18 -19.68
C VAL A 178 -6.48 8.27 -18.91
N LEU A 179 -5.78 9.29 -18.40
CA LEU A 179 -6.41 10.41 -17.70
C LEU A 179 -7.33 11.19 -18.62
N ALA A 180 -6.94 11.43 -19.87
CA ALA A 180 -7.79 12.08 -20.86
C ALA A 180 -9.05 11.24 -21.16
N ASP A 181 -8.94 9.92 -21.23
CA ASP A 181 -10.07 9.01 -21.46
C ASP A 181 -11.03 8.91 -20.26
N MET A 182 -10.54 9.17 -19.04
CA MET A 182 -11.36 9.21 -17.83
C MET A 182 -12.20 10.48 -17.70
N GLU A 183 -11.76 11.61 -18.28
CA GLU A 183 -12.44 12.90 -18.14
C GLU A 183 -13.87 12.93 -18.72
N PRO A 184 -14.15 12.40 -19.94
CA PRO A 184 -15.50 12.34 -20.48
C PRO A 184 -16.52 11.59 -19.61
N PRO A 185 -16.31 10.31 -19.21
CA PRO A 185 -17.28 9.60 -18.38
C PRO A 185 -17.42 10.21 -16.98
N MET A 186 -16.33 10.75 -16.40
CA MET A 186 -16.39 11.49 -15.14
C MET A 186 -17.28 12.74 -15.27
N ARG A 187 -17.08 13.56 -16.30
CA ARG A 187 -17.94 14.72 -16.59
C ARG A 187 -19.39 14.31 -16.78
N GLU A 188 -19.67 13.23 -17.51
CA GLU A 188 -21.03 12.76 -17.75
C GLU A 188 -21.72 12.34 -16.45
N GLY A 189 -21.06 11.50 -15.64
CA GLY A 189 -21.56 11.04 -14.36
C GLY A 189 -21.86 12.20 -13.41
N MET A 190 -20.91 13.14 -13.28
CA MET A 190 -21.08 14.33 -12.46
C MET A 190 -22.18 15.27 -12.97
N SER A 191 -22.31 15.43 -14.29
CA SER A 191 -23.39 16.25 -14.88
C SER A 191 -24.77 15.70 -14.51
N LYS A 192 -24.96 14.37 -14.59
CA LYS A 192 -26.21 13.72 -14.17
C LYS A 192 -26.43 13.86 -12.67
N ALA A 193 -25.39 13.80 -11.84
CA ALA A 193 -25.51 14.03 -10.40
C ALA A 193 -25.91 15.48 -10.07
N TYR A 194 -25.25 16.46 -10.69
CA TYR A 194 -25.53 17.89 -10.50
C TYR A 194 -26.94 18.26 -10.95
N ALA A 195 -27.40 17.74 -12.09
CA ALA A 195 -28.75 17.96 -12.57
C ALA A 195 -29.84 17.34 -11.66
N ARG A 196 -29.52 16.36 -10.82
CA ARG A 196 -30.45 15.88 -9.78
C ARG A 196 -30.41 16.73 -8.51
N LYS A 197 -29.24 17.28 -8.17
CA LYS A 197 -29.01 17.97 -6.89
C LYS A 197 -29.35 19.46 -6.92
N PHE A 198 -29.11 20.13 -8.03
CA PHE A 198 -29.32 21.57 -8.18
C PHE A 198 -30.57 21.86 -9.01
N THR A 199 -31.14 23.04 -8.83
CA THR A 199 -32.23 23.58 -9.67
C THR A 199 -31.68 24.28 -10.91
N GLU A 200 -32.54 24.57 -11.88
CA GLU A 200 -32.18 25.31 -13.09
C GLU A 200 -31.59 26.71 -12.77
N ALA A 201 -32.22 27.42 -11.84
CA ALA A 201 -31.75 28.73 -11.38
C ALA A 201 -30.36 28.65 -10.75
N GLN A 202 -30.13 27.68 -9.86
CA GLN A 202 -28.82 27.50 -9.21
C GLN A 202 -27.72 27.13 -10.21
N LEU A 203 -28.01 26.25 -11.19
CA LEU A 203 -27.03 25.93 -12.24
C LEU A 203 -26.76 27.13 -13.15
N THR A 204 -27.76 27.98 -13.40
CA THR A 204 -27.59 29.23 -14.15
C THR A 204 -26.70 30.22 -13.40
N ASP A 205 -26.90 30.35 -12.08
CA ASP A 205 -26.07 31.20 -11.22
C ASP A 205 -24.63 30.69 -11.18
N LEU A 206 -24.42 29.38 -11.00
CA LEU A 206 -23.10 28.75 -11.05
C LEU A 206 -22.41 29.00 -12.39
N ASN A 207 -23.12 28.78 -13.50
CA ASN A 207 -22.57 29.01 -14.84
C ASN A 207 -22.23 30.49 -15.07
N SER A 208 -23.00 31.41 -14.49
CA SER A 208 -22.73 32.86 -14.56
C SER A 208 -21.49 33.23 -13.76
N PHE A 209 -21.32 32.66 -12.56
CA PHE A 209 -20.10 32.82 -11.77
C PHE A 209 -18.87 32.26 -12.50
N LEU A 210 -18.93 31.02 -12.99
CA LEU A 210 -17.82 30.35 -13.67
C LEU A 210 -17.38 31.07 -14.95
N ALA A 211 -18.28 31.83 -15.58
CA ALA A 211 -17.97 32.67 -16.74
C ALA A 211 -17.24 33.99 -16.38
N THR A 212 -17.15 34.35 -15.10
CA THR A 212 -16.33 35.48 -14.66
C THR A 212 -14.84 35.12 -14.67
N PRO A 213 -13.91 36.08 -14.75
CA PRO A 213 -12.47 35.79 -14.65
C PRO A 213 -12.09 35.01 -13.38
N THR A 214 -12.66 35.40 -12.23
CA THR A 214 -12.45 34.69 -10.96
C THR A 214 -13.04 33.29 -10.99
N GLY A 215 -14.24 33.12 -11.54
CA GLY A 215 -14.88 31.81 -11.65
C GLY A 215 -14.13 30.86 -12.58
N THR A 216 -13.58 31.37 -13.68
CA THR A 216 -12.73 30.58 -14.60
C THR A 216 -11.44 30.13 -13.90
N LEU A 217 -10.78 31.03 -13.16
CA LEU A 217 -9.62 30.66 -12.35
C LEU A 217 -9.99 29.59 -11.31
N TYR A 218 -11.06 29.81 -10.55
CA TYR A 218 -11.55 28.85 -9.58
C TYR A 218 -11.80 27.47 -10.22
N ALA A 219 -12.46 27.44 -11.37
CA ALA A 219 -12.78 26.20 -12.06
C ALA A 219 -11.53 25.42 -12.51
N ASN A 220 -10.52 26.14 -13.02
CA ASN A 220 -9.26 25.55 -13.47
C ASN A 220 -8.44 24.95 -12.32
N GLU A 221 -8.54 25.56 -11.13
CA GLU A 221 -7.83 25.12 -9.92
C GLU A 221 -8.63 24.12 -9.08
N TRP A 222 -9.96 24.02 -9.29
CA TRP A 222 -10.86 23.29 -8.38
C TRP A 222 -10.45 21.84 -8.11
N MET A 223 -10.10 21.09 -9.15
CA MET A 223 -9.61 19.71 -9.02
C MET A 223 -8.22 19.64 -8.38
N ALA A 224 -7.32 20.55 -8.78
CA ALA A 224 -5.95 20.57 -8.27
C ALA A 224 -5.88 20.94 -6.78
N LEU A 225 -6.75 21.85 -6.30
CA LEU A 225 -6.82 22.26 -4.90
C LEU A 225 -7.21 21.14 -3.95
N GLN A 226 -8.01 20.16 -4.40
CA GLN A 226 -8.32 18.97 -3.58
C GLN A 226 -7.09 18.10 -3.33
N ALA A 227 -6.07 18.32 -4.15
CA ALA A 227 -4.86 17.56 -4.26
C ALA A 227 -3.65 18.43 -3.92
N ASP A 228 -3.89 19.57 -3.25
CA ASP A 228 -2.87 20.49 -2.84
C ASP A 228 -1.89 19.83 -1.84
N PRO A 229 -0.58 20.06 -1.96
CA PRO A 229 0.41 19.47 -1.06
C PRO A 229 0.17 19.79 0.42
N GLU A 230 -0.33 20.97 0.77
CA GLU A 230 -0.61 21.32 2.17
C GLU A 230 -1.81 20.53 2.70
N VAL A 231 -2.83 20.33 1.86
CA VAL A 231 -4.00 19.49 2.18
C VAL A 231 -3.55 18.04 2.39
N MET A 232 -2.78 17.49 1.45
CA MET A 232 -2.30 16.12 1.51
C MET A 232 -1.37 15.88 2.71
N LEU A 233 -0.43 16.79 2.98
CA LEU A 233 0.45 16.71 4.14
C LEU A 233 -0.35 16.71 5.44
N SER A 234 -1.38 17.55 5.53
CA SER A 234 -2.26 17.60 6.71
C SER A 234 -3.00 16.27 6.92
N ILE A 235 -3.45 15.62 5.85
CA ILE A 235 -4.07 14.29 5.92
C ILE A 235 -3.04 13.24 6.36
N ILE A 236 -1.85 13.22 5.77
CA ILE A 236 -0.79 12.26 6.10
C ILE A 236 -0.39 12.40 7.58
N LYS A 237 -0.23 13.62 8.08
CA LYS A 237 0.04 13.90 9.50
C LYS A 237 -1.06 13.41 10.45
N ALA A 238 -2.29 13.22 9.95
CA ALA A 238 -3.38 12.67 10.72
C ALA A 238 -3.38 11.12 10.78
N ILE A 239 -2.56 10.45 9.97
CA ILE A 239 -2.49 8.97 9.92
C ILE A 239 -1.86 8.38 11.19
N PRO A 240 -0.68 8.81 11.67
CA PRO A 240 -0.06 8.20 12.85
C PRO A 240 -0.98 8.21 14.10
N PRO A 241 -1.64 9.32 14.45
CA PRO A 241 -2.61 9.33 15.56
C PRO A 241 -3.80 8.38 15.35
N LEU A 242 -4.20 8.11 14.11
CA LEU A 242 -5.24 7.13 13.81
C LEU A 242 -4.73 5.71 14.10
N ILE A 243 -3.50 5.38 13.68
CA ILE A 243 -2.86 4.09 13.96
C ILE A 243 -2.75 3.88 15.47
N THR A 244 -2.27 4.88 16.22
CA THR A 244 -2.20 4.81 17.69
C THR A 244 -3.56 4.48 18.31
N LYS A 245 -4.65 5.10 17.81
CA LYS A 245 -6.01 4.78 18.29
C LYS A 245 -6.42 3.33 18.02
N PHE A 246 -5.97 2.71 16.93
CA PHE A 246 -6.21 1.29 16.67
C PHE A 246 -5.41 0.42 17.64
N VAL A 247 -4.14 0.74 17.87
CA VAL A 247 -3.26 0.03 18.81
C VAL A 247 -3.80 0.11 20.23
N ASP A 248 -4.20 1.29 20.69
CA ASP A 248 -4.78 1.50 22.03
C ASP A 248 -6.07 0.70 22.24
N ARG A 249 -6.84 0.47 21.16
CA ARG A 249 -8.07 -0.33 21.19
C ARG A 249 -7.84 -1.81 20.90
N ALA A 250 -6.64 -2.23 20.51
CA ALA A 250 -6.35 -3.61 20.17
C ALA A 250 -6.77 -4.59 21.28
N PRO A 251 -6.57 -4.32 22.59
CA PRO A 251 -7.02 -5.24 23.65
C PRO A 251 -8.54 -5.41 23.71
N GLN A 252 -9.29 -4.33 23.46
CA GLN A 252 -10.75 -4.37 23.44
C GLN A 252 -11.25 -5.09 22.19
N ILE A 253 -10.65 -4.81 21.02
CA ILE A 253 -10.96 -5.50 19.77
C ILE A 253 -10.67 -7.00 19.90
N GLU A 254 -9.53 -7.38 20.48
CA GLU A 254 -9.16 -8.77 20.72
C GLU A 254 -10.17 -9.47 21.65
N LYS A 255 -10.59 -8.79 22.71
CA LYS A 255 -11.65 -9.30 23.59
C LYS A 255 -12.95 -9.53 22.82
N ASP A 256 -13.40 -8.55 22.06
CA ASP A 256 -14.66 -8.64 21.30
C ASP A 256 -14.59 -9.73 20.22
N MET A 257 -13.42 -9.94 19.60
CA MET A 257 -13.20 -11.01 18.63
C MET A 257 -13.07 -12.39 19.27
N LYS A 258 -12.53 -12.50 20.50
CA LYS A 258 -12.51 -13.76 21.27
C LYS A 258 -13.90 -14.22 21.70
N GLU A 259 -14.87 -13.32 21.81
CA GLU A 259 -16.26 -13.65 22.09
C GLU A 259 -16.98 -14.27 20.88
N LEU A 260 -16.45 -14.07 19.66
CA LEU A 260 -16.96 -14.72 18.47
C LEU A 260 -16.46 -16.17 18.39
N PRO A 261 -17.29 -17.13 17.94
CA PRO A 261 -16.81 -18.47 17.60
C PRO A 261 -15.68 -18.35 16.57
N LYS A 262 -14.64 -19.18 16.70
CA LYS A 262 -13.59 -19.27 15.67
C LYS A 262 -14.24 -19.47 14.30
N GLU A 263 -13.80 -18.70 13.32
CA GLU A 263 -14.17 -18.95 11.93
C GLU A 263 -13.81 -20.40 11.59
N LYS A 264 -14.78 -21.14 11.04
CA LYS A 264 -14.54 -22.50 10.58
C LYS A 264 -13.53 -22.45 9.45
N GLN A 265 -12.38 -23.10 9.64
CA GLN A 265 -11.45 -23.37 8.56
C GLN A 265 -11.89 -24.60 7.79
N LEU A 266 -11.40 -24.83 6.56
CA LEU A 266 -11.73 -26.02 5.77
C LEU A 266 -11.47 -27.34 6.55
N SER A 267 -10.46 -27.35 7.43
CA SER A 267 -10.13 -28.42 8.37
C SER A 267 -11.23 -28.74 9.38
N ASP A 268 -12.10 -27.79 9.68
CA ASP A 268 -13.25 -27.94 10.60
C ASP A 268 -14.52 -28.49 9.91
N PHE A 269 -14.50 -28.65 8.58
CA PHE A 269 -15.65 -29.18 7.83
C PHE A 269 -15.62 -30.70 7.79
N SER A 270 -16.71 -31.33 8.23
CA SER A 270 -16.93 -32.75 8.01
C SER A 270 -17.05 -33.07 6.51
N ASP A 271 -16.84 -34.32 6.11
CA ASP A 271 -17.00 -34.75 4.70
C ASP A 271 -18.39 -34.43 4.13
N LYS A 272 -19.42 -34.42 4.99
CA LYS A 272 -20.79 -34.03 4.61
C LYS A 272 -20.91 -32.52 4.36
N GLU A 273 -20.29 -31.71 5.20
CA GLU A 273 -20.25 -30.25 5.02
C GLU A 273 -19.37 -29.87 3.82
N LEU A 274 -18.27 -30.59 3.56
CA LEU A 274 -17.48 -30.43 2.34
C LEU A 274 -18.23 -30.83 1.08
N ALA A 275 -19.00 -31.93 1.11
CA ALA A 275 -19.84 -32.31 -0.03
C ALA A 275 -20.95 -31.27 -0.30
N GLN A 276 -21.49 -30.67 0.76
CA GLN A 276 -22.44 -29.56 0.65
C GLN A 276 -21.77 -28.29 0.11
N LEU A 277 -20.56 -27.96 0.59
CA LEU A 277 -19.77 -26.83 0.13
C LEU A 277 -19.36 -26.99 -1.34
N ALA A 278 -18.91 -28.18 -1.74
CA ALA A 278 -18.58 -28.54 -3.12
C ALA A 278 -19.77 -28.35 -4.05
N LYS A 279 -20.96 -28.78 -3.62
CA LYS A 279 -22.21 -28.58 -4.38
C LYS A 279 -22.58 -27.09 -4.52
N LEU A 280 -22.38 -26.29 -3.48
CA LEU A 280 -22.64 -24.84 -3.50
C LEU A 280 -21.64 -24.09 -4.39
N MET A 281 -20.36 -24.45 -4.30
CA MET A 281 -19.26 -23.87 -5.08
C MET A 281 -19.18 -24.42 -6.50
N LYS A 282 -19.93 -25.50 -6.81
CA LYS A 282 -19.92 -26.22 -8.10
C LYS A 282 -18.52 -26.76 -8.46
N VAL A 283 -17.78 -27.21 -7.45
CA VAL A 283 -16.47 -27.85 -7.61
C VAL A 283 -16.57 -29.32 -7.21
N ASP A 284 -15.60 -30.14 -7.63
CA ASP A 284 -15.51 -31.52 -7.17
C ASP A 284 -15.13 -31.54 -5.69
N VAL A 285 -15.81 -32.39 -4.90
CA VAL A 285 -15.57 -32.52 -3.46
C VAL A 285 -14.14 -32.95 -3.16
N LYS A 286 -13.50 -33.70 -4.06
CA LYS A 286 -12.10 -34.14 -3.93
C LYS A 286 -11.13 -32.96 -3.87
N VAL A 287 -11.38 -31.89 -4.62
CA VAL A 287 -10.53 -30.68 -4.59
C VAL A 287 -10.55 -30.04 -3.21
N LEU A 288 -11.73 -30.00 -2.56
CA LEU A 288 -11.86 -29.44 -1.21
C LEU A 288 -11.29 -30.38 -0.14
N GLN A 289 -11.37 -31.69 -0.34
CA GLN A 289 -10.77 -32.70 0.55
C GLN A 289 -9.24 -32.68 0.47
N GLU A 290 -8.67 -32.62 -0.74
CA GLU A 290 -7.23 -32.52 -0.96
C GLU A 290 -6.66 -31.26 -0.31
N GLN A 291 -7.33 -30.12 -0.47
CA GLN A 291 -6.95 -28.90 0.25
C GLN A 291 -7.06 -29.07 1.77
N ARG A 292 -8.18 -29.57 2.29
CA ARG A 292 -8.32 -29.83 3.74
C ARG A 292 -7.18 -30.70 4.28
N ASP A 293 -6.83 -31.76 3.56
CA ASP A 293 -5.89 -32.77 4.01
C ASP A 293 -4.43 -32.28 3.87
N MET A 294 -4.12 -31.41 2.88
CA MET A 294 -2.85 -30.68 2.81
C MET A 294 -2.60 -29.83 4.06
N TRP A 295 -3.60 -29.07 4.51
CA TRP A 295 -3.48 -28.18 5.68
C TRP A 295 -3.47 -28.93 7.03
N ASN A 296 -3.84 -30.21 7.04
CA ASN A 296 -3.86 -31.07 8.24
C ASN A 296 -2.62 -31.96 8.41
N SER A 297 -1.66 -31.92 7.47
CA SER A 297 -0.43 -32.70 7.57
C SER A 297 0.54 -32.04 8.58
N PRO A 298 1.10 -32.79 9.56
CA PRO A 298 2.06 -32.23 10.51
C PRO A 298 3.34 -31.84 9.78
N VAL A 299 3.74 -30.58 9.91
CA VAL A 299 5.09 -30.13 9.55
C VAL A 299 6.04 -30.70 10.61
N GLU A 300 7.05 -31.47 10.21
CA GLU A 300 8.08 -31.95 11.14
C GLU A 300 8.84 -30.76 11.78
N ASP A 301 8.98 -30.83 13.10
CA ASP A 301 8.88 -29.70 14.04
C ASP A 301 10.26 -29.22 14.58
N GLU A 302 11.32 -29.23 13.76
CA GLU A 302 12.68 -28.90 14.26
C GLU A 302 13.31 -27.61 13.72
N ALA A 303 12.71 -26.92 12.76
CA ALA A 303 13.30 -25.70 12.17
C ALA A 303 12.57 -24.38 12.50
N MET A 304 11.40 -24.43 13.14
CA MET A 304 10.50 -23.27 13.26
C MET A 304 10.46 -22.64 14.67
N THR A 305 11.00 -23.31 15.69
CA THR A 305 11.07 -22.78 17.07
C THR A 305 12.16 -21.72 17.22
N ASP A 306 13.33 -21.91 16.59
CA ASP A 306 14.47 -20.99 16.73
C ASP A 306 14.26 -19.68 15.95
N VAL A 307 13.44 -19.69 14.90
CA VAL A 307 13.12 -18.50 14.09
C VAL A 307 12.05 -17.64 14.76
N ALA A 308 11.16 -18.24 15.56
CA ALA A 308 10.08 -17.52 16.25
C ALA A 308 10.60 -16.72 17.47
N GLU A 309 11.56 -17.25 18.22
CA GLU A 309 12.23 -16.49 19.30
C GLU A 309 13.13 -15.38 18.74
N ALA A 310 13.89 -15.65 17.66
CA ALA A 310 14.71 -14.63 17.02
C ALA A 310 13.89 -13.49 16.38
N ALA A 311 12.67 -13.78 15.90
CA ALA A 311 11.77 -12.78 15.29
C ALA A 311 11.01 -11.91 16.31
N ASP A 312 10.83 -12.37 17.55
CA ASP A 312 10.22 -11.55 18.61
C ASP A 312 11.24 -10.55 19.19
N ASP A 313 12.51 -10.93 19.33
CA ASP A 313 13.58 -9.97 19.67
C ASP A 313 13.79 -8.93 18.55
N TYR A 314 13.76 -9.36 17.29
CA TYR A 314 13.91 -8.46 16.13
C TYR A 314 12.73 -7.49 15.96
N ALA A 315 11.52 -7.90 16.31
CA ALA A 315 10.32 -7.05 16.16
C ALA A 315 10.21 -5.98 17.26
N VAL A 316 10.75 -6.26 18.45
CA VAL A 316 10.83 -5.26 19.53
C VAL A 316 11.93 -4.25 19.22
N ASP A 317 13.09 -4.70 18.73
CA ASP A 317 14.15 -3.80 18.26
C ASP A 317 13.70 -2.99 17.03
N ALA A 318 13.04 -3.60 16.04
CA ALA A 318 12.54 -2.89 14.87
C ALA A 318 11.42 -1.88 15.19
N ALA A 319 10.62 -2.11 16.24
CA ALA A 319 9.62 -1.13 16.69
C ALA A 319 10.27 0.03 17.47
N ALA A 320 11.35 -0.23 18.22
CA ALA A 320 12.14 0.79 18.87
C ALA A 320 12.96 1.62 17.85
N ASP A 321 13.56 0.97 16.86
CA ASP A 321 14.27 1.61 15.75
C ASP A 321 13.31 2.38 14.85
N ALA A 322 12.11 1.86 14.55
CA ALA A 322 11.10 2.62 13.81
C ALA A 322 10.57 3.83 14.59
N ALA A 323 10.47 3.75 15.92
CA ALA A 323 10.11 4.88 16.76
C ALA A 323 11.24 5.92 16.81
N SER A 324 12.50 5.49 16.90
CA SER A 324 13.66 6.37 16.89
C SER A 324 13.87 7.01 15.50
N ALA A 325 13.72 6.25 14.43
CA ALA A 325 13.76 6.71 13.04
C ALA A 325 12.59 7.64 12.71
N ALA A 326 11.41 7.48 13.31
CA ALA A 326 10.30 8.42 13.17
C ALA A 326 10.53 9.73 13.91
N VAL A 327 11.29 9.72 15.01
CA VAL A 327 11.74 10.93 15.73
C VAL A 327 12.84 11.63 14.94
N ASP A 328 13.79 10.89 14.37
CA ASP A 328 14.85 11.44 13.52
C ASP A 328 14.32 11.93 12.17
N ALA A 329 13.35 11.25 11.54
CA ALA A 329 12.72 11.70 10.30
C ALA A 329 11.78 12.90 10.48
N ALA A 330 11.32 13.16 11.71
CA ALA A 330 10.56 14.37 12.04
C ALA A 330 11.46 15.60 12.23
N ALA A 331 12.77 15.41 12.44
CA ALA A 331 13.77 16.46 12.44
C ALA A 331 14.40 16.54 11.05
N ASP A 332 14.06 17.56 10.25
CA ASP A 332 14.80 17.82 9.03
C ASP A 332 16.20 18.36 9.43
N PRO A 333 17.31 17.62 9.22
CA PRO A 333 18.64 18.07 9.62
C PRO A 333 19.10 19.31 8.82
N ALA A 334 18.36 19.70 7.77
CA ALA A 334 18.59 20.92 7.01
C ALA A 334 17.69 22.10 7.45
N ASP A 335 16.75 21.91 8.38
CA ASP A 335 15.94 23.00 8.93
C ASP A 335 16.77 23.81 9.96
N PRO A 336 17.06 25.10 9.69
CA PRO A 336 17.82 25.95 10.60
C PRO A 336 17.19 26.07 12.00
N ALA A 337 15.90 25.75 12.15
CA ALA A 337 15.20 25.73 13.42
C ALA A 337 15.67 24.59 14.36
N TYR A 338 16.30 23.54 13.84
CA TYR A 338 16.84 22.42 14.63
C TYR A 338 18.35 22.55 14.94
N ASP A 339 19.01 23.58 14.40
CA ASP A 339 20.37 23.93 14.81
C ASP A 339 20.35 24.51 16.23
N ARG A 340 20.87 23.75 17.20
CA ARG A 340 20.95 24.13 18.61
C ARG A 340 21.67 25.47 18.83
N SER A 341 22.53 25.91 17.91
CA SER A 341 23.18 27.22 18.00
C SER A 341 22.22 28.41 17.80
N ASN A 342 21.05 28.16 17.21
CA ASN A 342 19.99 29.16 16.99
C ASN A 342 18.99 29.23 18.16
N TRP A 343 19.09 28.35 19.16
CA TRP A 343 18.15 28.28 20.27
C TRP A 343 18.50 29.27 21.39
N SER A 344 17.48 29.72 22.13
CA SER A 344 17.73 30.54 23.31
C SER A 344 18.41 29.71 24.40
N ALA A 345 19.20 30.35 25.26
CA ALA A 345 19.83 29.66 26.39
C ALA A 345 18.80 29.01 27.35
N ALA A 346 17.58 29.54 27.40
CA ALA A 346 16.50 28.96 28.21
C ALA A 346 15.93 27.68 27.57
N ASP A 347 15.79 27.67 26.24
CA ASP A 347 15.30 26.50 25.50
C ASP A 347 16.34 25.38 25.46
N LEU A 348 17.62 25.72 25.24
CA LEU A 348 18.73 24.77 25.35
C LEU A 348 18.74 24.08 26.70
N LYS A 349 18.72 24.86 27.78
CA LYS A 349 18.71 24.33 29.13
C LYS A 349 17.49 23.43 29.37
N ARG A 350 16.32 23.81 28.88
CA ARG A 350 15.10 23.01 29.03
C ARG A 350 15.21 21.67 28.31
N VAL A 351 15.80 21.64 27.12
CA VAL A 351 16.02 20.40 26.37
C VAL A 351 17.06 19.53 27.07
N GLU A 352 18.19 20.09 27.49
CA GLU A 352 19.22 19.37 28.24
C GLU A 352 18.68 18.76 29.54
N ASP A 353 17.87 19.50 30.30
CA ASP A 353 17.24 19.01 31.53
C ASP A 353 16.28 17.83 31.25
N LEU A 354 15.58 17.85 30.11
CA LEU A 354 14.66 16.78 29.70
C LEU A 354 15.39 15.56 29.14
N GLU A 355 16.47 15.75 28.38
CA GLU A 355 17.35 14.67 27.89
C GLU A 355 17.97 13.94 29.09
N LEU A 356 18.49 14.67 30.07
CA LEU A 356 19.03 14.09 31.29
C LEU A 356 17.95 13.34 32.10
N ALA A 357 16.73 13.88 32.17
CA ALA A 357 15.62 13.20 32.84
C ALA A 357 15.23 11.90 32.14
N TYR A 358 15.23 11.89 30.80
CA TYR A 358 14.97 10.71 29.99
C TYR A 358 16.04 9.63 30.18
N GLU A 359 17.32 10.00 30.12
CA GLU A 359 18.43 9.06 30.36
C GLU A 359 18.34 8.40 31.75
N ASN A 360 18.08 9.20 32.78
CA ASN A 360 17.91 8.68 34.14
C ASN A 360 16.70 7.76 34.27
N ALA A 361 15.59 8.07 33.61
CA ALA A 361 14.39 7.23 33.61
C ALA A 361 14.62 5.90 32.88
N SER A 362 15.36 5.93 31.76
CA SER A 362 15.75 4.74 31.01
C SER A 362 16.63 3.80 31.84
N ILE A 363 17.67 4.35 32.49
CA ILE A 363 18.54 3.59 33.40
C ILE A 363 17.73 2.97 34.54
N ALA A 364 16.82 3.73 35.15
CA ALA A 364 15.98 3.22 36.24
C ALA A 364 15.03 2.09 35.78
N ALA A 365 14.47 2.20 34.57
CA ALA A 365 13.63 1.15 34.00
C ALA A 365 14.43 -0.14 33.76
N TYR A 366 15.64 -0.03 33.19
CA TYR A 366 16.52 -1.17 32.97
C TYR A 366 16.91 -1.86 34.30
N GLN A 367 17.28 -1.08 35.32
CA GLN A 367 17.57 -1.60 36.66
C GLN A 367 16.37 -2.32 37.28
N ALA A 368 15.15 -1.77 37.11
CA ALA A 368 13.93 -2.40 37.62
C ALA A 368 13.62 -3.74 36.93
N VAL A 369 13.91 -3.84 35.62
CA VAL A 369 13.77 -5.10 34.87
C VAL A 369 14.78 -6.14 35.35
N GLU A 370 16.04 -5.76 35.55
CA GLU A 370 17.06 -6.67 36.10
C GLU A 370 16.69 -7.16 37.51
N GLU A 371 16.25 -6.27 38.39
CA GLU A 371 15.81 -6.65 39.74
C GLU A 371 14.60 -7.59 39.71
N ALA A 372 13.62 -7.33 38.83
CA ALA A 372 12.48 -8.21 38.64
C ALA A 372 12.89 -9.60 38.13
N ALA A 373 13.81 -9.67 37.17
CA ALA A 373 14.34 -10.91 36.62
C ALA A 373 15.12 -11.71 37.68
N GLU A 374 15.96 -11.07 38.49
CA GLU A 374 16.65 -11.71 39.61
C GLU A 374 15.67 -12.26 40.66
N ASN A 375 14.63 -11.49 40.98
CA ASN A 375 13.59 -11.92 41.93
C ASN A 375 12.75 -13.08 41.39
N ALA A 376 12.53 -13.15 40.08
CA ALA A 376 11.88 -14.28 39.42
C ALA A 376 12.77 -15.54 39.46
N ARG A 377 14.08 -15.41 39.18
CA ARG A 377 15.04 -16.52 39.26
C ARG A 377 15.10 -17.16 40.65
N LYS A 378 15.02 -16.37 41.71
CA LYS A 378 14.97 -16.87 43.10
C LYS A 378 13.71 -17.69 43.44
N LYS A 379 12.67 -17.67 42.60
CA LYS A 379 11.39 -18.37 42.82
C LYS A 379 11.22 -19.63 41.98
N LEU A 380 12.14 -19.91 41.06
CA LEU A 380 12.14 -21.15 40.28
C LEU A 380 12.94 -22.22 41.06
N PRO A 381 12.39 -23.42 41.30
CA PRO A 381 13.15 -24.52 41.90
C PRO A 381 14.21 -25.05 40.92
N ASP A 382 15.36 -25.45 41.45
CA ASP A 382 16.51 -26.03 40.71
C ASP A 382 16.12 -27.20 39.77
#